data_AF-A0LRW0-F1
#
_entry.id   AF-A0LRW0-F1
#
_cell.length_a   1.000
_cell.length_b   1.000
_cell.length_c   1.000
_cell.angle_alpha   90.00
_cell.angle_beta   90.00
_cell.angle_gamma   90.00
#
_symmetry.space_group_name_H-M   'P 1'
#
loop_
_entity.id
_entity.type
_entity.pdbx_description
1 polymer ?
#
loop_
_entity_poly.entity_id
_entity_poly.type
_entity_poly.pdbx_seq_one_letter_code
_entity_poly.pdbx_strand_id
1 'polypeptide(L)'
;MARRTGDPSTLRWLGYALGFRLPPENREWVKHDLIDAGWRIRMLVRQCVILTPIAAVFLALPGSWGLRGLIARLVFGLGLALVAMYGDSLRAARLRQHQLPVPEDPDLGGPTDAR
;
A
#
# COMPACT_ATOMS: atom_id res chain seq x y z
N MET A 1 17.00 12.34 8.70
CA MET A 1 16.45 12.06 7.36
C MET A 1 16.23 13.40 6.67
N ALA A 2 17.09 13.75 5.71
CA ALA A 2 17.00 15.00 4.97
C ALA A 2 15.80 14.94 4.00
N ARG A 3 14.85 15.88 4.11
CA ARG A 3 13.71 15.96 3.19
C ARG A 3 14.26 16.22 1.80
N ARG A 4 14.04 15.31 0.86
CA ARG A 4 14.42 15.56 -0.54
C ARG A 4 13.34 16.45 -1.15
N THR A 5 13.76 17.42 -1.98
CA THR A 5 12.87 18.29 -2.74
C THR A 5 11.84 17.43 -3.49
N GLY A 6 10.57 17.46 -3.06
CA GLY A 6 9.50 16.59 -3.59
C GLY A 6 8.88 15.60 -2.60
N ASP A 7 9.23 15.61 -1.31
CA ASP A 7 8.55 14.79 -0.30
C ASP A 7 7.06 15.20 -0.16
N PRO A 8 6.12 14.23 -0.19
CA PRO A 8 4.70 14.53 0.00
C PRO A 8 4.45 15.01 1.43
N SER A 9 3.58 16.00 1.60
CA SER A 9 3.05 16.35 2.92
C SER A 9 2.35 15.14 3.55
N THR A 10 2.27 15.09 4.88
CA THR A 10 1.65 13.96 5.60
C THR A 10 0.24 13.63 5.12
N LEU A 11 -0.55 14.67 4.77
CA LEU A 11 -1.87 14.53 4.16
C LEU A 11 -1.83 13.92 2.74
N ARG A 12 -0.89 14.37 1.89
CA ARG A 12 -0.68 13.77 0.55
C ARG A 12 -0.23 12.32 0.68
N TRP A 13 0.63 12.01 1.65
CA TRP A 13 1.03 10.64 1.94
C TRP A 13 -0.14 9.77 2.41
N LEU A 14 -1.04 10.31 3.24
CA LEU A 14 -2.25 9.58 3.66
C LEU A 14 -3.19 9.32 2.48
N GLY A 15 -3.40 10.33 1.62
CA GLY A 15 -4.13 10.15 0.36
C GLY A 15 -3.48 9.09 -0.53
N TYR A 16 -2.15 9.11 -0.66
CA TYR A 16 -1.40 8.06 -1.36
C TYR A 16 -1.61 6.68 -0.76
N ALA A 17 -1.61 6.60 0.58
CA ALA A 17 -1.81 5.36 1.30
C ALA A 17 -3.18 4.77 0.94
N LEU A 18 -4.21 5.62 0.90
CA LEU A 18 -5.58 5.28 0.52
C LEU A 18 -5.79 5.00 -0.98
N GLY A 19 -4.78 5.21 -1.83
CA GLY A 19 -4.84 4.93 -3.27
C GLY A 19 -5.10 6.15 -4.16
N PHE A 20 -5.10 7.37 -3.60
CA PHE A 20 -5.15 8.58 -4.42
C PHE A 20 -3.85 8.81 -5.18
N ARG A 21 -4.00 9.31 -6.41
CA ARG A 21 -2.87 9.67 -7.27
C ARG A 21 -2.18 10.92 -6.72
N LEU A 22 -0.87 10.85 -6.56
CA LEU A 22 -0.07 12.02 -6.20
C LEU A 22 0.16 12.95 -7.40
N PRO A 23 0.20 14.28 -7.17
CA PRO A 23 0.58 15.24 -8.19
C PRO A 23 1.99 14.97 -8.75
N PRO A 24 2.27 15.39 -10.00
CA PRO A 24 3.51 15.07 -10.69
C PRO A 24 4.77 15.54 -9.96
N GLU A 25 4.67 16.55 -9.08
CA GLU A 25 5.82 17.01 -8.27
C GLU A 25 6.40 15.92 -7.33
N ASN A 26 5.61 14.92 -6.92
CA ASN A 26 6.10 13.82 -6.06
C ASN A 26 6.53 12.58 -6.85
N ARG A 27 6.62 12.64 -8.18
CA ARG A 27 6.86 11.45 -9.01
C ARG A 27 8.18 10.76 -8.68
N GLU A 28 9.25 11.51 -8.39
CA GLU A 28 10.54 10.95 -7.99
C GLU A 28 10.48 10.24 -6.64
N TRP A 29 9.71 10.77 -5.68
CA TRP A 29 9.46 10.11 -4.40
C TRP A 29 8.68 8.80 -4.61
N VAL A 30 7.62 8.82 -5.43
CA VAL A 30 6.82 7.62 -5.77
C VAL A 30 7.66 6.57 -6.49
N LYS A 31 8.54 6.99 -7.41
CA LYS A 31 9.49 6.11 -8.11
C LYS A 31 10.43 5.43 -7.12
N HIS A 32 11.00 6.19 -6.19
CA HIS A 32 11.84 5.62 -5.14
C HIS A 32 11.04 4.66 -4.24
N ASP A 33 9.83 5.03 -3.81
CA ASP A 33 8.97 4.19 -2.97
C ASP A 33 8.61 2.84 -3.64
N LEU A 34 8.33 2.85 -4.95
CA LEU A 34 7.88 1.67 -5.70
C LEU A 34 9.02 0.80 -6.26
N ILE A 35 10.20 1.36 -6.52
CA ILE A 35 11.30 0.64 -7.19
C ILE A 35 12.35 0.13 -6.20
N ASP A 36 12.56 0.83 -5.08
CA ASP A 36 13.61 0.51 -4.13
C ASP A 36 13.36 -0.81 -3.33
N ALA A 37 14.43 -1.46 -2.88
CA ALA A 37 14.42 -2.82 -2.33
C ALA A 37 13.49 -3.04 -1.12
N GLY A 38 13.13 -1.97 -0.40
CA GLY A 38 12.20 -1.99 0.74
C GLY A 38 10.71 -1.91 0.39
N TRP A 39 10.33 -1.99 -0.90
CA TRP A 39 8.95 -1.74 -1.32
C TRP A 39 7.92 -2.65 -0.64
N ARG A 40 8.26 -3.94 -0.42
CA ARG A 40 7.39 -4.89 0.30
C ARG A 40 7.09 -4.43 1.73
N ILE A 41 8.11 -3.99 2.46
CA ILE A 41 7.95 -3.48 3.82
C ILE A 41 7.08 -2.21 3.81
N ARG A 42 7.32 -1.28 2.89
CA ARG A 42 6.53 -0.03 2.77
C ARG A 42 5.07 -0.30 2.41
N MET A 43 4.83 -1.32 1.59
CA MET A 43 3.50 -1.82 1.25
C MET A 43 2.77 -2.39 2.49
N LEU A 44 3.47 -3.21 3.29
CA LEU A 44 2.91 -3.76 4.53
C LEU A 44 2.63 -2.67 5.57
N VAL A 45 3.54 -1.70 5.73
CA VAL A 45 3.33 -0.55 6.63
C VAL A 45 2.11 0.25 6.21
N ARG A 46 1.94 0.51 4.90
CA ARG A 46 0.76 1.17 4.36
C ARG A 46 -0.52 0.41 4.68
N GLN A 47 -0.50 -0.92 4.51
CA GLN A 47 -1.64 -1.77 4.86
C GLN A 47 -1.97 -1.65 6.35
N CYS A 48 -0.98 -1.73 7.23
CA CYS A 48 -1.19 -1.51 8.67
C CYS A 48 -1.81 -0.14 8.96
N VAL A 49 -1.36 0.92 8.29
CA VAL A 49 -1.91 2.28 8.46
C VAL A 49 -3.38 2.34 8.03
N ILE A 50 -3.77 1.69 6.92
CA ILE A 50 -5.16 1.64 6.44
C ILE A 50 -6.04 0.79 7.37
N LEU A 51 -5.51 -0.33 7.87
CA LEU A 51 -6.26 -1.24 8.74
C LEU A 51 -6.41 -0.71 10.17
N THR A 52 -5.52 0.17 10.62
CA THR A 52 -5.58 0.79 11.96
C THR A 52 -6.91 1.50 12.25
N PRO A 53 -7.40 2.45 11.42
CA PRO A 53 -8.70 3.08 11.67
C PRO A 53 -9.87 2.08 11.58
N ILE A 54 -9.80 1.08 10.70
CA ILE A 54 -10.81 0.03 10.59
C ILE A 54 -10.87 -0.77 11.90
N ALA A 55 -9.71 -1.22 12.40
CA ALA A 55 -9.61 -1.93 13.67
C ALA A 55 -10.07 -1.07 14.86
N ALA A 56 -9.80 0.23 14.85
CA ALA A 56 -10.27 1.17 15.87
C ALA A 56 -11.81 1.25 15.89
N VAL A 57 -12.46 1.28 14.73
CA VAL A 57 -13.93 1.23 14.62
C VAL A 57 -14.47 -0.07 15.21
N PHE A 58 -13.87 -1.21 14.88
CA PHE A 58 -14.29 -2.49 15.46
C PHE A 58 -14.06 -2.59 16.97
N LEU A 59 -13.04 -1.93 17.50
CA LEU A 59 -12.80 -1.85 18.94
C LEU A 59 -13.85 -0.99 19.66
N ALA A 60 -14.37 0.05 18.99
CA ALA A 60 -15.42 0.91 19.50
C ALA A 60 -16.81 0.24 19.52
N LEU A 61 -17.03 -0.81 18.73
CA LEU A 61 -18.30 -1.53 18.72
C LEU A 61 -18.58 -2.24 20.05
N PRO A 62 -19.82 -2.19 20.58
CA PRO A 62 -20.18 -2.90 21.80
C PRO A 62 -20.01 -4.42 21.59
N GLY A 63 -19.22 -5.07 22.45
CA GLY A 63 -18.92 -6.50 22.32
C GLY A 63 -17.89 -7.00 23.32
N SER A 64 -17.73 -8.32 23.41
CA SER A 64 -16.74 -8.93 24.28
C SER A 64 -15.32 -8.65 23.79
N TRP A 65 -14.38 -8.47 24.71
CA TRP A 65 -12.99 -8.16 24.37
C TRP A 65 -12.33 -9.26 23.51
N GLY A 66 -12.73 -10.52 23.73
CA GLY A 66 -12.29 -11.66 22.92
C GLY A 66 -12.76 -11.58 21.47
N LEU A 67 -14.01 -11.18 21.23
CA LEU A 67 -14.56 -11.02 19.88
C LEU A 67 -13.86 -9.86 19.14
N ARG A 68 -13.66 -8.72 19.81
CA ARG A 68 -12.93 -7.58 19.26
C ARG A 68 -11.50 -7.96 18.85
N GLY A 69 -10.79 -8.68 19.72
CA GLY A 69 -9.43 -9.16 19.44
C GLY A 69 -9.37 -10.20 18.33
N LEU A 70 -10.40 -11.05 18.17
CA LEU A 70 -10.49 -11.98 17.04
C LEU A 70 -10.70 -11.24 15.71
N ILE A 71 -11.66 -10.30 15.66
CA ILE A 71 -11.95 -9.51 14.45
C ILE A 71 -10.72 -8.71 14.03
N ALA A 72 -10.05 -8.03 14.96
CA ALA A 72 -8.83 -7.28 14.67
C ALA A 72 -7.75 -8.19 14.06
N ARG A 73 -7.50 -9.37 14.66
CA ARG A 73 -6.53 -10.33 14.12
C ARG A 73 -6.91 -10.84 12.73
N LEU A 74 -8.19 -11.10 12.47
CA LEU A 74 -8.66 -11.53 11.16
C LEU A 74 -8.48 -10.43 10.10
N VAL A 75 -8.82 -9.19 10.43
CA VAL A 75 -8.65 -8.03 9.51
C VAL A 75 -7.17 -7.82 9.17
N PHE A 76 -6.30 -7.82 10.17
CA PHE A 76 -4.85 -7.70 9.96
C PHE A 76 -4.28 -8.91 9.23
N GLY A 77 -4.61 -10.13 9.65
CA GLY A 77 -4.11 -11.36 9.04
C GLY A 77 -4.49 -11.49 7.57
N LEU A 78 -5.78 -11.29 7.25
CA LEU A 78 -6.25 -11.33 5.86
C LEU A 78 -5.64 -10.22 5.02
N GLY A 79 -5.59 -8.98 5.53
CA GLY A 79 -5.00 -7.86 4.80
C GLY A 79 -3.52 -8.05 4.50
N LEU A 80 -2.75 -8.54 5.48
CA LEU A 80 -1.33 -8.86 5.30
C LEU A 80 -1.13 -10.04 4.34
N ALA A 81 -1.96 -11.09 4.44
CA ALA A 81 -1.92 -12.23 3.52
C ALA A 81 -2.20 -11.80 2.08
N LEU A 82 -3.20 -10.94 1.84
CA LEU A 82 -3.49 -10.41 0.51
C LEU A 82 -2.34 -9.58 -0.05
N VAL A 83 -1.68 -8.76 0.77
CA VAL A 83 -0.49 -8.01 0.33
C VAL A 83 0.70 -8.94 0.07
N ALA A 84 0.87 -10.00 0.86
CA ALA A 84 1.92 -10.98 0.64
C ALA A 84 1.71 -11.76 -0.66
N MET A 85 0.46 -12.14 -0.98
CA MET A 85 0.12 -12.92 -2.17
C MET A 85 -0.01 -12.09 -3.45
N TYR A 86 -0.60 -10.90 -3.36
CA TYR A 86 -0.91 -10.04 -4.52
C TYR A 86 -0.09 -8.75 -4.55
N GLY A 87 0.96 -8.65 -3.74
CA GLY A 87 1.79 -7.45 -3.62
C GLY A 87 2.38 -6.99 -4.95
N ASP A 88 2.81 -7.94 -5.78
CA ASP A 88 3.38 -7.69 -7.10
C ASP A 88 2.31 -7.16 -8.08
N SER A 89 1.10 -7.73 -8.07
CA SER A 89 -0.02 -7.24 -8.88
C SER A 89 -0.46 -5.82 -8.46
N LEU A 90 -0.50 -5.54 -7.16
CA LEU A 90 -0.83 -4.22 -6.62
C LEU A 90 0.26 -3.18 -6.96
N ARG A 91 1.53 -3.58 -6.93
CA ARG A 91 2.66 -2.77 -7.37
C ARG A 91 2.56 -2.45 -8.86
N ALA A 92 2.28 -3.45 -9.70
CA ALA A 92 2.10 -3.29 -11.14
C ALA A 92 0.95 -2.33 -11.48
N ALA A 93 -0.20 -2.48 -10.83
CA ALA A 93 -1.35 -1.58 -10.99
C ALA A 93 -0.98 -0.12 -10.63
N ARG A 94 -0.21 0.07 -9.57
CA ARG A 94 0.23 1.40 -9.12
C ARG A 94 1.31 2.00 -10.04
N LEU A 95 2.21 1.19 -10.58
CA LEU A 95 3.18 1.63 -11.59
C LEU A 95 2.46 2.10 -12.87
N ARG A 96 1.44 1.36 -13.34
CA ARG A 96 0.59 1.75 -14.47
C ARG A 96 -0.16 3.08 -14.20
N GLN A 97 -0.72 3.26 -13.00
CA GLN A 97 -1.40 4.50 -12.60
C GLN A 97 -0.49 5.74 -12.70
N HIS A 98 0.82 5.56 -12.48
CA HIS A 98 1.83 6.62 -12.51
C HIS A 98 2.66 6.66 -13.81
N GLN A 99 2.30 5.86 -14.81
CA GLN A 99 3.01 5.74 -16.09
C GLN A 99 4.52 5.50 -15.88
N LEU A 100 4.85 4.62 -14.94
CA LEU A 100 6.22 4.20 -14.66
C LEU A 100 6.49 2.85 -15.32
N PRO A 101 7.73 2.58 -15.77
CA PRO A 101 8.08 1.29 -16.35
C PRO A 101 7.86 0.18 -15.33
N VAL A 102 7.13 -0.85 -15.74
CA VAL A 102 6.89 -2.06 -14.96
C VAL A 102 8.07 -3.00 -15.21
N PRO A 103 8.85 -3.39 -14.18
CA PRO A 103 9.93 -4.37 -14.36
C PRO A 103 9.38 -5.67 -14.95
N GLU A 104 10.10 -6.26 -15.91
CA GLU A 104 9.83 -7.61 -16.41
C GLU A 104 10.25 -8.63 -15.33
N ASP A 105 9.37 -8.83 -14.36
CA ASP A 105 9.51 -9.84 -13.31
C ASP A 105 8.58 -11.02 -13.67
N PRO A 106 9.05 -12.28 -13.73
CA PRO A 106 8.21 -13.43 -14.02
C PRO A 106 7.00 -13.56 -13.07
N ASP A 107 7.11 -13.03 -11.85
CA ASP A 107 6.02 -13.02 -10.86
C ASP A 107 5.00 -11.87 -11.04
N LEU A 108 5.30 -10.85 -11.84
CA LEU A 108 4.41 -9.70 -12.05
C LEU A 108 3.24 -9.98 -13.01
N GLY A 109 3.31 -11.06 -13.78
CA GLY A 109 2.44 -11.31 -14.92
C GLY A 109 2.72 -10.29 -16.03
N GLY A 110 3.17 -10.78 -17.20
CA GLY A 110 3.42 -9.94 -18.36
C GLY A 110 2.20 -9.08 -18.76
N PRO A 111 2.41 -8.00 -19.53
CA PRO A 111 1.33 -7.13 -19.99
C PRO A 111 0.17 -7.96 -20.56
N THR A 112 -1.03 -7.74 -20.02
CA THR A 112 -2.28 -8.41 -20.47
C THR A 112 -2.73 -7.89 -21.85
N ASP A 113 -2.01 -6.92 -22.40
CA ASP A 113 -2.29 -6.11 -23.57
C ASP A 113 -1.55 -6.57 -24.84
N ALA A 114 -1.21 -7.86 -24.93
CA ALA A 114 -0.75 -8.51 -26.17
C ALA A 114 -1.79 -9.54 -26.67
N ARG A 115 -2.94 -9.06 -27.14
CA ARG A 115 -3.81 -9.78 -28.08
C ARG A 115 -4.54 -8.80 -28.99
#